data_AF-A0A1F4T8F1-F1
#
_entry.id   AF-A0A1F4T8F1-F1
#
_cell.length_a   1.000
_cell.length_b   1.000
_cell.length_c   1.000
_cell.angle_alpha   90.00
_cell.angle_beta   90.00
_cell.angle_gamma   90.00
#
_symmetry.space_group_name_H-M   'P 1'
#
loop_
_entity.id
_entity.type
_entity.pdbx_description
1 polymer ?
#
loop_
_entity_poly.entity_id
_entity_poly.type
_entity_poly.pdbx_seq_one_letter_code
_entity_poly.pdbx_strand_id
1 'polypeptide(L)'
;MKKIVVFLFALLVASQVQAAVPYLYANTTWGAMGGGLGFDLGDGKAVDFCATAGSGPSGSTYQLYADYFIGNWGVGVTAKKLAVNADLAYDLSLQYALEQAINDSVTVGASFTLINYDTTANADPNWTIIPSIGAYIKLPL
;
A
#
# COMPACT_ATOMS: atom_id res chain seq x y z
N MET A 1 -14.41 0.26 20.47
CA MET A 1 -13.51 -0.91 20.52
C MET A 1 -12.69 -1.13 19.24
N LYS A 2 -13.23 -0.86 18.03
CA LYS A 2 -12.51 -1.10 16.75
C LYS A 2 -11.35 -0.13 16.44
N LYS A 3 -11.28 1.04 17.07
CA LYS A 3 -10.23 2.06 16.85
C LYS A 3 -8.94 1.85 17.67
N ILE A 4 -8.99 0.98 18.69
CA ILE A 4 -7.87 0.75 19.62
C ILE A 4 -6.86 -0.26 19.05
N VAL A 5 -7.30 -1.17 18.19
CA VAL A 5 -6.44 -2.23 17.62
C VAL A 5 -5.43 -1.68 16.61
N VAL A 6 -5.83 -0.68 15.80
CA VAL A 6 -4.95 -0.04 14.80
C VAL A 6 -3.83 0.76 15.47
N PHE A 7 -4.14 1.44 16.59
CA PHE A 7 -3.16 2.18 17.37
C PHE A 7 -2.17 1.25 18.11
N LEU A 8 -2.64 0.10 18.60
CA LEU A 8 -1.76 -0.88 19.25
C LEU A 8 -0.77 -1.53 18.28
N PHE A 9 -1.17 -1.78 17.02
CA PHE A 9 -0.28 -2.35 16.02
C PHE A 9 0.82 -1.36 15.59
N ALA A 10 0.46 -0.08 15.42
CA ALA A 10 1.41 1.00 15.13
C ALA A 10 2.42 1.22 16.27
N LEU A 11 1.98 1.14 17.54
CA LEU A 11 2.89 1.24 18.70
C LEU A 11 3.79 0.02 18.87
N LEU A 12 3.29 -1.19 18.56
CA LEU A 12 4.07 -2.41 18.71
C LEU A 12 5.23 -2.45 17.70
N VAL A 13 5.00 -1.99 16.46
CA VAL A 13 6.05 -1.89 15.42
C VAL A 13 7.06 -0.80 15.78
N ALA A 14 6.62 0.34 16.32
CA ALA A 14 7.52 1.43 16.74
C ALA A 14 8.45 1.06 17.91
N SER A 15 8.09 0.06 18.73
CA SER A 15 8.87 -0.35 19.91
C SER A 15 10.10 -1.22 19.60
N GLN A 16 10.28 -1.65 18.35
CA GLN A 16 11.34 -2.60 17.93
C GLN A 16 12.48 -1.93 17.15
N VAL A 17 12.45 -0.62 16.89
CA VAL A 17 13.29 -0.02 15.84
C VAL A 17 14.25 1.01 16.42
N GLN A 18 15.48 0.57 16.66
CA GLN A 18 16.57 1.42 17.15
C GLN A 18 17.25 2.22 16.01
N ALA A 19 16.86 1.99 14.74
CA ALA A 19 17.49 2.61 13.56
C ALA A 19 16.51 2.87 12.41
N ALA A 20 15.23 3.17 12.69
CA ALA A 20 14.30 3.54 11.64
C ALA A 20 14.75 4.85 11.00
N VAL A 21 15.20 4.84 9.75
CA VAL A 21 15.42 6.08 8.99
C VAL A 21 14.13 6.35 8.20
N PRO A 22 13.25 7.25 8.66
CA PRO A 22 12.07 7.60 7.90
C PRO A 22 12.47 8.39 6.66
N TYR A 23 11.86 8.08 5.52
CA TYR A 23 12.00 8.87 4.30
C TYR A 23 10.62 9.20 3.73
N LEU A 24 10.50 10.43 3.24
CA LEU A 24 9.32 10.89 2.52
C LEU A 24 9.57 10.71 1.03
N TYR A 25 8.59 10.17 0.32
CA TYR A 25 8.65 10.07 -1.13
C TYR A 25 7.36 10.59 -1.75
N ALA A 26 7.48 11.15 -2.95
CA ALA A 26 6.36 11.46 -3.81
C ALA A 26 6.31 10.44 -4.94
N ASN A 27 5.13 10.07 -5.39
CA ASN A 27 4.97 9.24 -6.58
C ASN A 27 3.87 9.79 -7.48
N THR A 28 3.92 9.39 -8.74
CA THR A 28 2.83 9.61 -9.68
C THR A 28 2.40 8.25 -10.22
N THR A 29 1.73 7.46 -9.39
CA THR A 29 1.16 6.20 -9.86
C THR A 29 -0.21 6.47 -10.49
N TRP A 30 -0.46 5.92 -11.68
CA TRP A 30 -1.77 5.96 -12.35
C TRP A 30 -2.30 7.38 -12.69
N GLY A 31 -1.41 8.35 -12.90
CA GLY A 31 -1.79 9.72 -13.28
C GLY A 31 -2.36 10.57 -12.14
N ALA A 32 -2.30 10.08 -10.90
CA ALA A 32 -2.63 10.84 -9.70
C ALA A 32 -1.36 11.12 -8.89
N MET A 33 -1.29 12.31 -8.29
CA MET A 33 -0.19 12.64 -7.37
C MET A 33 -0.40 11.89 -6.06
N GLY A 34 0.63 11.16 -5.65
CA GLY A 34 0.68 10.45 -4.41
C GLY A 34 1.99 10.72 -3.68
N GLY A 35 2.06 10.19 -2.48
CA GLY A 35 3.27 10.24 -1.68
C GLY A 35 3.13 9.32 -0.48
N GLY A 36 4.24 9.09 0.17
CA GLY A 36 4.30 8.15 1.25
C GLY A 36 5.41 8.45 2.25
N LEU A 37 5.34 7.68 3.31
CA LEU A 37 6.31 7.62 4.38
C LEU A 37 6.82 6.19 4.44
N GLY A 38 8.10 6.03 4.14
CA GLY A 38 8.81 4.77 4.29
C GLY A 38 9.63 4.74 5.56
N PHE A 39 9.76 3.56 6.14
CA PHE A 39 10.62 3.28 7.29
C PHE A 39 11.51 2.09 6.93
N ASP A 40 12.81 2.33 6.79
CA ASP A 40 13.80 1.25 6.80
C ASP A 40 13.97 0.78 8.24
N LEU A 41 13.58 -0.45 8.55
CA LEU A 41 13.65 -1.00 9.90
C LEU A 41 14.97 -1.72 10.19
N GLY A 42 15.90 -1.75 9.24
CA GLY A 42 17.12 -2.53 9.29
C GLY A 42 16.91 -4.00 8.94
N ASP A 43 18.00 -4.75 8.78
CA ASP A 43 18.01 -6.18 8.42
C ASP A 43 17.19 -6.53 7.16
N GLY A 44 17.17 -5.60 6.20
CA GLY A 44 16.40 -5.73 4.97
C GLY A 44 14.88 -5.62 5.18
N LYS A 45 14.41 -5.14 6.33
CA LYS A 45 12.98 -4.94 6.58
C LYS A 45 12.59 -3.51 6.30
N ALA A 46 11.44 -3.31 5.65
CA ALA A 46 10.90 -2.00 5.42
C ALA A 46 9.38 -1.99 5.61
N VAL A 47 8.84 -0.83 5.97
CA VAL A 47 7.40 -0.56 5.97
C VAL A 47 7.18 0.71 5.17
N ASP A 48 6.35 0.65 4.14
CA ASP A 48 5.93 1.84 3.40
C ASP A 48 4.43 2.11 3.61
N PHE A 49 4.10 3.37 3.84
CA PHE A 49 2.72 3.87 3.82
C PHE A 49 2.59 4.85 2.68
N CYS A 50 1.70 4.58 1.73
CA CYS A 50 1.44 5.45 0.59
C CYS A 50 -0.01 5.87 0.54
N ALA A 51 -0.25 7.11 0.11
CA ALA A 51 -1.56 7.59 -0.26
C ALA A 51 -1.49 8.26 -1.62
N THR A 52 -2.47 7.98 -2.46
CA THR A 52 -2.70 8.70 -3.71
C THR A 52 -4.09 9.31 -3.66
N ALA A 53 -4.21 10.57 -4.06
CA ALA A 53 -5.49 11.27 -4.11
C ALA A 53 -5.73 11.80 -5.52
N GLY A 54 -6.96 11.65 -6.00
CA GLY A 54 -7.45 12.25 -7.23
C GLY A 54 -8.68 13.09 -6.94
N SER A 55 -8.78 14.26 -7.57
CA SER A 55 -10.00 15.07 -7.56
C SER A 55 -10.51 15.23 -8.99
N GLY A 56 -11.77 14.89 -9.23
CA GLY A 56 -12.45 15.11 -10.51
C GLY A 56 -13.76 15.87 -10.33
N PRO A 57 -14.43 16.23 -11.44
CA PRO A 57 -15.75 16.89 -11.43
C PRO A 57 -16.79 16.08 -10.67
N SER A 58 -16.63 14.76 -10.67
CA SER A 58 -17.50 13.86 -9.94
C SER A 58 -17.15 13.75 -8.46
N GLY A 59 -16.03 14.35 -7.98
CA GLY A 59 -15.51 14.43 -6.60
C GLY A 59 -14.17 13.69 -6.35
N SER A 60 -13.86 13.36 -5.09
CA SER A 60 -12.53 12.85 -4.70
C SER A 60 -12.43 11.32 -4.63
N THR A 61 -11.39 10.76 -5.21
CA THR A 61 -10.94 9.37 -5.04
C THR A 61 -9.66 9.35 -4.22
N TYR A 62 -9.49 8.30 -3.42
CA TYR A 62 -8.24 8.07 -2.71
C TYR A 62 -7.92 6.58 -2.68
N GLN A 63 -6.63 6.31 -2.72
CA GLN A 63 -6.05 4.99 -2.53
C GLN A 63 -5.05 5.08 -1.38
N LEU A 64 -5.25 4.25 -0.37
CA LEU A 64 -4.31 4.07 0.74
C LEU A 64 -3.64 2.72 0.54
N TYR A 65 -2.33 2.69 0.77
CA TYR A 65 -1.51 1.51 0.67
C TYR A 65 -0.57 1.43 1.87
N ALA A 66 -0.41 0.24 2.42
CA ALA A 66 0.56 -0.03 3.46
C ALA A 66 1.18 -1.39 3.20
N ASP A 67 2.49 -1.50 3.31
CA ASP A 67 3.19 -2.77 3.13
C ASP A 67 4.26 -3.03 4.18
N TYR A 68 4.73 -4.27 4.16
CA TYR A 68 5.86 -4.72 4.93
C TYR A 68 6.71 -5.64 4.06
N PHE A 69 7.99 -5.29 3.93
CA PHE A 69 8.98 -6.04 3.18
C PHE A 69 9.99 -6.70 4.11
N ILE A 70 10.49 -7.87 3.69
CA ILE A 70 11.69 -8.52 4.22
C ILE A 70 12.57 -8.95 3.04
N GLY A 71 13.72 -8.32 2.90
CA GLY A 71 14.61 -8.47 1.75
C GLY A 71 13.87 -8.12 0.46
N ASN A 72 13.69 -9.14 -0.38
CA ASN A 72 13.18 -9.00 -1.74
C ASN A 72 11.69 -9.35 -1.87
N TRP A 73 10.96 -9.54 -0.78
CA TRP A 73 9.52 -9.85 -0.84
C TRP A 73 8.75 -9.10 0.23
N GLY A 74 7.48 -8.84 -0.03
CA GLY A 74 6.62 -8.11 0.89
C GLY A 74 5.16 -8.45 0.76
N VAL A 75 4.38 -8.01 1.74
CA VAL A 75 2.93 -8.08 1.76
C VAL A 75 2.36 -6.69 1.95
N GLY A 76 1.31 -6.38 1.20
CA GLY A 76 0.68 -5.07 1.23
C GLY A 76 -0.83 -5.16 1.34
N VAL A 77 -1.42 -4.13 1.90
CA VAL A 77 -2.86 -3.91 1.88
C VAL A 77 -3.16 -2.63 1.13
N THR A 78 -4.21 -2.63 0.34
CA THR A 78 -4.74 -1.44 -0.32
C THR A 78 -6.19 -1.24 0.06
N ALA A 79 -6.57 0.02 0.27
CA ALA A 79 -7.96 0.45 0.33
C ALA A 79 -8.17 1.54 -0.72
N LYS A 80 -9.05 1.29 -1.69
CA LYS A 80 -9.37 2.24 -2.76
C LYS A 80 -10.84 2.59 -2.69
N LYS A 81 -11.17 3.89 -2.59
CA LYS A 81 -12.57 4.34 -2.68
C LYS A 81 -13.09 4.08 -4.10
N LEU A 82 -14.22 3.38 -4.20
CA LEU A 82 -14.77 2.90 -5.48
C LEU A 82 -15.31 4.04 -6.36
N ALA A 83 -16.05 4.97 -5.76
CA ALA A 83 -16.65 6.08 -6.47
C ALA A 83 -16.92 7.26 -5.54
N VAL A 84 -17.17 8.42 -6.13
CA VAL A 84 -17.64 9.56 -5.36
C VAL A 84 -19.11 9.35 -5.01
N ASN A 85 -19.49 9.74 -3.79
CA ASN A 85 -20.79 9.50 -3.15
C ASN A 85 -21.03 8.05 -2.69
N ALA A 86 -20.04 7.17 -2.85
CA ALA A 86 -20.04 5.85 -2.24
C ALA A 86 -19.29 5.92 -0.90
N ASP A 87 -19.84 6.63 0.08
CA ASP A 87 -19.14 6.99 1.33
C ASP A 87 -18.75 5.79 2.22
N LEU A 88 -19.20 4.59 1.86
CA LEU A 88 -18.87 3.34 2.53
C LEU A 88 -18.42 2.23 1.56
N ALA A 89 -18.11 2.57 0.30
CA ALA A 89 -17.70 1.59 -0.71
C ALA A 89 -16.22 1.74 -1.09
N TYR A 90 -15.49 0.65 -0.87
CA TYR A 90 -14.06 0.46 -1.01
C TYR A 90 -13.77 -0.90 -1.62
N ASP A 91 -12.79 -0.93 -2.51
CA ASP A 91 -12.02 -2.11 -2.83
C ASP A 91 -10.91 -2.26 -1.77
N LEU A 92 -10.95 -3.35 -1.03
CA LEU A 92 -9.88 -3.75 -0.12
C LEU A 92 -9.11 -4.91 -0.74
N SER A 93 -7.80 -4.75 -0.90
CA SER A 93 -6.96 -5.78 -1.49
C SER A 93 -5.80 -6.18 -0.60
N LEU A 94 -5.56 -7.49 -0.51
CA LEU A 94 -4.30 -8.05 -0.01
C LEU A 94 -3.39 -8.30 -1.21
N GLN A 95 -2.15 -7.85 -1.12
CA GLN A 95 -1.16 -7.96 -2.16
C GLN A 95 0.10 -8.64 -1.65
N TYR A 96 0.80 -9.28 -2.57
CA TYR A 96 2.14 -9.82 -2.39
C TYR A 96 3.07 -9.15 -3.40
N ALA A 97 4.27 -8.80 -2.99
CA ALA A 97 5.25 -8.17 -3.86
C ALA A 97 6.58 -8.94 -3.84
N LEU A 98 7.25 -8.94 -4.98
CA LEU A 98 8.62 -9.41 -5.15
C LEU A 98 9.43 -8.28 -5.77
N GLU A 99 10.62 -8.05 -5.25
CA GLU A 99 11.60 -7.09 -5.72
C GLU A 99 12.91 -7.78 -6.09
N GLN A 100 13.58 -7.30 -7.12
CA GLN A 100 14.90 -7.75 -7.53
C GLN A 100 15.75 -6.52 -7.86
N ALA A 101 16.85 -6.35 -7.12
CA ALA A 101 17.85 -5.36 -7.45
C ALA A 101 18.48 -5.70 -8.80
N ILE A 102 18.52 -4.73 -9.71
CA ILE A 102 19.29 -4.77 -10.96
C ILE A 102 20.71 -4.25 -10.68
N ASN A 103 20.83 -3.21 -9.88
CA ASN A 103 22.07 -2.63 -9.38
C ASN A 103 21.79 -1.83 -8.09
N ASP A 104 22.83 -1.20 -7.53
CA ASP A 104 22.76 -0.42 -6.28
C ASP A 104 21.79 0.77 -6.32
N SER A 105 21.30 1.15 -7.50
CA SER A 105 20.42 2.30 -7.71
C SER A 105 19.12 1.96 -8.45
N VAL A 106 18.87 0.69 -8.78
CA VAL A 106 17.66 0.31 -9.54
C VAL A 106 17.17 -1.04 -9.05
N THR A 107 15.91 -1.06 -8.62
CA THR A 107 15.18 -2.28 -8.29
C THR A 107 13.95 -2.39 -9.19
N VAL A 108 13.69 -3.60 -9.69
CA VAL A 108 12.42 -3.94 -10.36
C VAL A 108 11.55 -4.74 -9.42
N GLY A 109 10.26 -4.43 -9.42
CA GLY A 109 9.29 -5.13 -8.59
C GLY A 109 8.08 -5.60 -9.38
N ALA A 110 7.44 -6.65 -8.87
CA ALA A 110 6.13 -7.13 -9.32
C ALA A 110 5.21 -7.26 -8.11
N SER A 111 4.04 -6.65 -8.16
CA SER A 111 2.97 -6.84 -7.17
C SER A 111 1.86 -7.72 -7.73
N PHE A 112 1.29 -8.53 -6.84
CA PHE A 112 0.24 -9.51 -7.11
C PHE A 112 -0.92 -9.23 -6.18
N THR A 113 -2.10 -8.94 -6.73
CA THR A 113 -3.33 -8.93 -5.91
C THR A 113 -3.71 -10.38 -5.61
N LEU A 114 -3.87 -10.72 -4.34
CA LEU A 114 -4.26 -12.07 -3.93
C LEU A 114 -5.76 -12.15 -3.71
N ILE A 115 -6.31 -11.12 -3.09
CA ILE A 115 -7.69 -11.05 -2.67
C ILE A 115 -8.16 -9.63 -2.93
N ASN A 116 -9.34 -9.48 -3.54
CA ASN A 116 -10.09 -8.24 -3.54
C ASN A 116 -11.43 -8.44 -2.82
N TYR A 117 -11.80 -7.45 -2.01
CA TYR A 117 -13.05 -7.40 -1.28
C TYR A 117 -13.75 -6.07 -1.56
N ASP A 118 -14.90 -6.15 -2.20
CA ASP A 118 -15.78 -5.01 -2.48
C ASP A 118 -16.76 -4.83 -1.31
N THR A 119 -16.79 -3.63 -0.73
CA THR A 119 -17.65 -3.27 0.42
C THR A 119 -18.98 -2.60 0.03
N THR A 120 -19.34 -2.55 -1.26
CA THR A 120 -20.57 -1.87 -1.73
C THR A 120 -21.83 -2.43 -1.05
N ALA A 121 -22.66 -1.55 -0.50
CA ALA A 121 -23.87 -1.95 0.24
C ALA A 121 -24.82 -2.77 -0.66
N ASN A 122 -25.24 -3.94 -0.16
CA ASN A 122 -26.08 -4.95 -0.85
C ASN A 122 -25.39 -5.82 -1.91
N ALA A 123 -24.07 -5.74 -2.09
CA ALA A 123 -23.33 -6.78 -2.78
C ALA A 123 -22.96 -7.88 -1.78
N ASP A 124 -23.16 -9.15 -2.15
CA ASP A 124 -22.55 -10.26 -1.40
C ASP A 124 -21.03 -10.04 -1.38
N PRO A 125 -20.37 -10.17 -0.23
CA PRO A 125 -18.92 -10.00 -0.14
C PRO A 125 -18.20 -11.08 -0.94
N ASN A 126 -17.92 -10.79 -2.21
CA ASN A 126 -17.25 -11.70 -3.10
C ASN A 126 -15.74 -11.57 -2.93
N TRP A 127 -15.14 -12.54 -2.23
CA TRP A 127 -13.70 -12.73 -2.20
C TRP A 127 -13.26 -13.20 -3.57
N THR A 128 -12.67 -12.29 -4.34
CA THR A 128 -12.20 -12.62 -5.68
C THR A 128 -10.69 -12.78 -5.63
N ILE A 129 -10.20 -13.96 -6.03
CA ILE A 129 -8.78 -14.17 -6.28
C ILE A 129 -8.50 -13.57 -7.66
N ILE A 130 -7.86 -12.40 -7.68
CA ILE A 130 -7.55 -11.67 -8.91
C ILE A 130 -6.03 -11.64 -9.07
N PRO A 131 -5.41 -12.65 -9.71
CA PRO A 131 -3.98 -12.62 -9.97
C PRO A 131 -3.68 -11.57 -11.04
N SER A 132 -3.54 -10.31 -10.63
CA SER A 132 -3.08 -9.20 -11.45
C SER A 132 -1.61 -8.91 -11.17
N ILE A 133 -0.80 -8.68 -12.19
CA ILE A 133 0.62 -8.32 -12.03
C ILE A 133 0.81 -6.84 -12.33
N GLY A 134 1.36 -6.09 -11.39
CA GLY A 134 1.83 -4.72 -11.58
C GLY A 134 3.35 -4.65 -11.53
N ALA A 135 4.01 -4.25 -12.61
CA ALA A 135 5.46 -4.04 -12.62
C ALA A 135 5.79 -2.59 -12.21
N TYR A 136 6.85 -2.40 -11.43
CA TYR A 136 7.35 -1.07 -11.04
C TYR A 136 8.88 -1.02 -10.96
N ILE A 137 9.42 0.19 -11.02
CA ILE A 137 10.85 0.48 -10.85
C ILE A 137 10.99 1.38 -9.61
N LYS A 138 11.90 1.00 -8.71
CA LYS A 138 12.29 1.81 -7.54
C LYS A 138 13.69 2.39 -7.79
N LEU A 139 13.80 3.70 -7.58
CA LEU A 139 15.04 4.46 -7.68
C LEU A 139 15.38 5.03 -6.29
N PRO A 140 16.67 5.12 -5.91
CA PRO A 140 17.08 5.84 -4.71
C PRO A 140 16.73 7.32 -4.85
N LEU A 141 16.39 7.94 -3.72
CA LEU A 141 16.22 9.39 -3.60
C LEU A 141 17.58 10.10 -3.60
#